data_AF-A0A0C3F757-F1
#
_entry.id   AF-A0A0C3F757-F1
#
_cell.length_a   1.000
_cell.length_b   1.000
_cell.length_c   1.000
_cell.angle_alpha   90.00
_cell.angle_beta   90.00
_cell.angle_gamma   90.00
#
_symmetry.space_group_name_H-M   'P 1'
#
loop_
_entity.id
_entity.type
_entity.pdbx_description
1 polymer ?
#
loop_
_entity_poly.entity_id
_entity_poly.type
_entity_poly.pdbx_seq_one_letter_code
_entity_poly.pdbx_strand_id
1 'polypeptide(L)'
;GDVKCSWSWDTDWRHSPYRGQRREYYQVISQVYTYAQQCHARYFYVVTDKFLVCYRRRVDQNGIAILGGVEESPKIRWDTVGVPGQPGVLTAALALWYLHILASTDN
;
A
#
# COMPACT_ATOMS: atom_id res chain seq x y z
N GLY A 1 -6.90 4.96 -1.54
CA GLY A 1 -5.49 4.78 -1.98
C GLY A 1 -4.96 6.11 -2.46
N ASP A 2 -3.73 6.12 -3.01
CA ASP A 2 -3.11 7.31 -3.61
C ASP A 2 -2.29 6.93 -4.85
N VAL A 3 -2.10 7.89 -5.74
CA VAL A 3 -1.36 7.73 -7.01
C VAL A 3 -0.16 8.68 -6.99
N LYS A 4 1.04 8.12 -7.22
CA LYS A 4 2.30 8.87 -7.27
C LYS A 4 3.10 8.50 -8.51
N CYS A 5 4.11 9.30 -8.83
CA CYS A 5 5.11 8.91 -9.82
C CYS A 5 6.34 8.35 -9.10
N SER A 6 6.99 7.35 -9.67
CA SER A 6 8.14 6.64 -9.10
C SER A 6 9.38 7.54 -8.94
N TRP A 7 9.43 8.66 -9.66
CA TRP A 7 10.48 9.66 -9.48
C TRP A 7 10.19 10.63 -8.32
N SER A 8 8.92 10.77 -7.91
CA SER A 8 8.50 11.66 -6.82
C SER A 8 8.20 10.93 -5.52
N TRP A 9 8.09 9.60 -5.54
CA TRP A 9 7.91 8.78 -4.35
C TRP A 9 8.29 7.31 -4.59
N ASP A 10 8.97 6.69 -3.63
CA ASP A 10 9.29 5.26 -3.63
C ASP A 10 9.33 4.71 -2.19
N THR A 11 9.06 3.40 -1.98
CA THR A 11 9.07 2.81 -0.63
C THR A 11 10.47 2.70 -0.03
N ASP A 12 11.51 2.62 -0.86
CA ASP A 12 12.92 2.57 -0.42
C ASP A 12 13.33 3.87 0.29
N TRP A 13 12.58 4.96 0.05
CA TRP A 13 12.81 6.25 0.69
C TRP A 13 12.54 6.25 2.19
N ARG A 14 11.86 5.23 2.72
CA ARG A 14 11.67 5.04 4.17
C ARG A 14 12.98 5.07 4.95
N HIS A 15 14.03 4.48 4.37
CA HIS A 15 15.36 4.36 4.98
C HIS A 15 16.42 5.17 4.23
N SER A 16 16.01 6.05 3.30
CA SER A 16 16.94 6.89 2.54
C SER A 16 17.81 7.74 3.47
N PRO A 17 19.10 7.97 3.16
CA PRO A 17 19.94 8.90 3.91
C PRO A 17 19.47 10.37 3.78
N TYR A 18 18.75 10.70 2.70
CA TYR A 18 18.27 12.06 2.44
C TYR A 18 16.99 12.35 3.23
N ARG A 19 17.05 13.37 4.11
CA ARG A 19 15.91 13.77 4.97
C ARG A 19 14.67 14.13 4.16
N GLY A 20 14.84 14.76 3.00
CA GLY A 20 13.74 15.13 2.10
C GLY A 20 12.96 13.90 1.63
N GLN A 21 13.65 12.87 1.14
CA GLN A 21 13.02 11.63 0.68
C GLN A 21 12.28 10.89 1.80
N ARG A 22 12.86 10.80 3.01
CA ARG A 22 12.16 10.23 4.17
C ARG A 22 10.89 11.01 4.50
N ARG A 23 10.96 12.34 4.47
CA ARG A 23 9.81 13.21 4.75
C ARG A 23 8.69 12.98 3.72
N GLU A 24 9.02 12.98 2.44
CA GLU A 24 8.05 12.70 1.37
C GLU A 24 7.42 11.31 1.52
N TYR A 25 8.23 10.30 1.86
CA TYR A 25 7.72 8.97 2.14
C TYR A 25 6.65 9.00 3.24
N TYR A 26 6.98 9.52 4.42
CA TYR A 26 6.04 9.55 5.54
C TYR A 26 4.84 10.47 5.32
N GLN A 27 4.96 11.55 4.53
CA GLN A 27 3.84 12.43 4.18
C GLN A 27 2.79 11.71 3.34
N VAL A 28 3.21 10.93 2.33
CA VAL A 28 2.26 10.13 1.55
C VAL A 28 1.61 9.07 2.43
N ILE A 29 2.39 8.36 3.26
CA ILE A 29 1.83 7.35 4.17
C ILE A 29 0.83 7.96 5.15
N SER A 30 1.14 9.12 5.75
CA SER A 30 0.23 9.78 6.69
C SER A 30 -1.06 10.24 6.02
N GLN A 31 -0.98 10.76 4.80
CA GLN A 31 -2.15 11.16 4.01
C GLN A 31 -3.07 9.97 3.74
N VAL A 32 -2.53 8.86 3.19
CA VAL A 32 -3.35 7.69 2.88
C VAL A 32 -3.88 7.01 4.13
N TYR A 33 -3.09 6.96 5.20
CA TYR A 33 -3.54 6.45 6.49
C TYR A 33 -4.71 7.26 7.05
N THR A 34 -4.64 8.59 6.99
CA THR A 34 -5.71 9.48 7.44
C THR A 34 -7.00 9.24 6.65
N TYR A 35 -6.92 9.10 5.32
CA TYR A 35 -8.07 8.75 4.51
C TYR A 35 -8.63 7.36 4.85
N ALA A 36 -7.76 6.36 5.05
CA ALA A 36 -8.19 5.03 5.47
C ALA A 36 -8.89 5.06 6.84
N GLN A 37 -8.46 5.92 7.77
CA GLN A 37 -9.16 6.12 9.04
C GLN A 37 -10.55 6.71 8.85
N GLN A 38 -10.69 7.75 8.01
CA GLN A 38 -11.97 8.41 7.74
C GLN A 38 -12.97 7.48 7.06
N CYS A 39 -12.51 6.64 6.13
CA CYS A 39 -13.36 5.67 5.44
C CYS A 39 -13.55 4.35 6.22
N HIS A 40 -13.10 4.25 7.48
CA HIS A 40 -13.09 3.02 8.26
C HIS A 40 -12.42 1.81 7.55
N ALA A 41 -11.55 2.07 6.58
CA ALA A 41 -10.89 1.06 5.78
C ALA A 41 -9.68 0.47 6.54
N ARG A 42 -9.57 -0.87 6.55
CA ARG A 42 -8.42 -1.58 7.11
C ARG A 42 -7.22 -1.61 6.17
N TYR A 43 -7.49 -1.67 4.86
CA TYR A 43 -6.50 -1.80 3.81
C TYR A 43 -6.47 -0.55 2.94
N PHE A 44 -5.29 -0.19 2.47
CA PHE A 44 -5.09 0.89 1.52
C PHE A 44 -3.87 0.60 0.66
N TYR A 45 -3.64 1.38 -0.37
CA TYR A 45 -2.55 1.17 -1.31
C TYR A 45 -2.03 2.49 -1.86
N VAL A 46 -0.78 2.46 -2.29
CA VAL A 46 -0.17 3.51 -3.11
C VAL A 46 0.24 2.86 -4.42
N VAL A 47 -0.14 3.47 -5.54
CA VAL A 47 0.23 3.01 -6.86
C VAL A 47 1.15 4.02 -7.52
N THR A 48 2.16 3.50 -8.22
CA THR A 48 3.08 4.27 -9.05
C THR A 48 3.05 3.78 -10.48
N ASP A 49 3.73 4.48 -11.38
CA ASP A 49 3.98 4.03 -12.76
C ASP A 49 4.81 2.73 -12.84
N LYS A 50 5.49 2.33 -11.76
CA LYS A 50 6.35 1.12 -11.74
C LYS A 50 5.81 -0.03 -10.91
N PHE A 51 5.12 0.26 -9.82
CA PHE A 51 4.66 -0.75 -8.89
C PHE A 51 3.44 -0.31 -8.09
N LEU A 52 2.73 -1.30 -7.58
CA LEU A 52 1.71 -1.20 -6.55
C LEU A 52 2.30 -1.65 -5.21
N VAL A 53 1.99 -0.93 -4.14
CA VAL A 53 2.27 -1.38 -2.78
C VAL A 53 1.01 -1.25 -1.93
N CYS A 54 0.72 -2.32 -1.20
CA CYS A 54 -0.44 -2.42 -0.33
C CYS A 54 -0.02 -2.22 1.12
N TYR A 55 -0.94 -1.68 1.89
CA TYR A 55 -0.75 -1.40 3.30
C TYR A 55 -1.95 -1.88 4.10
N ARG A 56 -1.66 -2.30 5.33
CA ARG A 56 -2.66 -2.69 6.31
C ARG A 56 -2.45 -1.90 7.60
N ARG A 57 -3.52 -1.36 8.16
CA ARG A 57 -3.49 -0.78 9.50
C ARG A 57 -3.24 -1.87 10.53
N ARG A 58 -2.21 -1.69 11.37
CA ARG A 58 -1.94 -2.62 12.47
C ARG A 58 -3.02 -2.48 13.53
N VAL A 59 -3.35 -3.61 14.14
CA VAL A 59 -4.21 -3.69 15.31
C VAL A 59 -3.41 -4.28 16.46
N ASP A 60 -3.78 -3.92 17.69
CA ASP A 60 -3.25 -4.54 18.89
C ASP A 60 -3.86 -5.93 19.13
N GLN A 61 -3.52 -6.54 20.26
CA GLN A 61 -4.03 -7.86 20.66
C GLN A 61 -5.56 -7.88 20.85
N ASN A 62 -6.17 -6.71 21.09
CA ASN A 62 -7.59 -6.55 21.30
C ASN A 62 -8.34 -6.18 20.01
N GLY A 63 -7.64 -6.13 18.88
CA GLY A 63 -8.22 -5.73 17.59
C GLY A 63 -8.39 -4.22 17.41
N ILE A 64 -7.86 -3.41 18.33
CA ILE A 64 -7.94 -1.94 18.26
C ILE A 64 -6.79 -1.43 17.38
N ALA A 65 -7.10 -0.51 16.47
CA ALA A 65 -6.08 0.03 15.56
C ALA A 65 -4.97 0.79 16.30
N ILE A 66 -3.72 0.42 16.05
CA ILE A 66 -2.54 1.11 16.59
C ILE A 66 -2.33 2.40 15.80
N LEU A 67 -2.26 3.53 16.51
CA LEU A 67 -2.10 4.84 15.91
C LEU A 67 -0.73 4.93 15.19
N GLY A 68 -0.75 5.23 13.89
CA GLY A 68 0.45 5.22 13.04
C GLY A 68 1.04 3.83 12.76
N GLY A 69 0.42 2.76 13.25
CA GLY A 69 0.84 1.40 12.97
C GLY A 69 0.42 0.95 11.57
N VAL A 70 1.39 0.69 10.71
CA VAL A 70 1.18 0.23 9.33
C VAL A 70 2.07 -0.97 9.03
N GLU A 71 1.54 -1.95 8.32
CA GLU A 71 2.29 -3.00 7.64
C GLU A 71 2.32 -2.72 6.15
N GLU A 72 3.51 -2.82 5.57
CA GLU A 72 3.77 -2.64 4.14
C GLU A 72 3.93 -4.01 3.48
N SER A 73 3.30 -4.20 2.32
CA SER A 73 3.53 -5.38 1.48
C SER A 73 4.81 -5.24 0.65
N PRO A 74 5.38 -6.33 0.13
CA PRO A 74 6.34 -6.24 -0.96
C PRO A 74 5.79 -5.45 -2.15
N LYS A 75 6.69 -4.80 -2.92
CA LYS A 75 6.33 -4.11 -4.17
C LYS A 75 5.81 -5.13 -5.19
N ILE A 76 4.63 -4.89 -5.73
CA ILE A 76 4.05 -5.65 -6.84
C ILE A 76 4.32 -4.84 -8.10
N ARG A 77 5.26 -5.29 -8.94
CA ARG A 77 5.60 -4.55 -10.16
C ARG A 77 4.54 -4.74 -11.23
N TRP A 78 4.35 -3.74 -12.09
CA TRP A 78 3.39 -3.83 -13.19
C TRP A 78 3.76 -4.87 -14.25
N ASP A 79 5.06 -5.15 -14.40
CA ASP A 79 5.59 -6.19 -15.30
C ASP A 79 5.46 -7.61 -14.73
N THR A 80 4.87 -7.77 -13.53
CA THR A 80 4.64 -9.09 -12.95
C THR A 80 3.48 -9.76 -13.68
N VAL A 81 3.80 -10.83 -14.42
CA VAL A 81 2.83 -11.65 -15.16
C VAL A 81 2.66 -12.99 -14.45
N GLY A 82 1.42 -13.49 -14.38
CA GLY A 82 1.16 -14.84 -13.91
C GLY A 82 1.74 -15.87 -14.90
N VAL A 83 2.61 -16.75 -14.43
CA VAL A 83 3.19 -17.80 -15.26
C VAL A 83 2.28 -19.04 -15.22
N PRO A 84 1.78 -19.54 -16.37
CA PRO A 84 1.00 -20.78 -16.40
C PRO A 84 1.77 -21.93 -15.75
N GLY A 85 1.14 -22.61 -14.79
CA GLY A 85 1.76 -23.72 -14.05
C GLY A 85 2.60 -23.32 -12.83
N GLN A 86 2.78 -22.02 -12.54
CA GLN A 86 3.35 -21.55 -11.28
C GLN A 86 2.28 -20.84 -10.45
N PRO A 87 1.62 -21.56 -9.51
CA PRO A 87 0.68 -20.92 -8.59
C PRO A 87 1.41 -19.94 -7.66
N GLY A 88 0.78 -18.79 -7.41
CA GLY A 88 1.19 -17.88 -6.32
C GLY A 88 1.81 -16.54 -6.72
N VAL A 89 1.94 -16.23 -8.02
CA VAL A 89 2.43 -14.90 -8.45
C VAL A 89 1.27 -13.89 -8.44
N LEU A 90 1.30 -12.96 -7.48
CA LEU A 90 0.32 -11.88 -7.38
C LEU A 90 0.64 -10.76 -8.38
N THR A 91 -0.28 -10.46 -9.28
CA THR A 91 -0.16 -9.35 -10.25
C THR A 91 -0.81 -8.08 -9.69
N ALA A 92 -0.38 -6.90 -10.17
CA ALA A 92 -0.92 -5.62 -9.69
C ALA A 92 -2.43 -5.49 -9.99
N ALA A 93 -2.87 -5.94 -11.16
CA ALA A 93 -4.28 -5.96 -11.55
C ALA A 93 -5.12 -6.87 -10.63
N LEU A 94 -4.63 -8.07 -10.31
CA LEU A 94 -5.32 -9.00 -9.42
C LEU A 94 -5.40 -8.43 -7.99
N ALA A 95 -4.31 -7.82 -7.51
CA ALA A 95 -4.28 -7.18 -6.19
C ALA A 95 -5.29 -6.02 -6.10
N LEU A 96 -5.37 -5.16 -7.11
CA LEU A 96 -6.34 -4.06 -7.16
C LEU A 96 -7.78 -4.59 -7.23
N TRP A 97 -8.05 -5.59 -8.06
CA TRP A 97 -9.36 -6.23 -8.15
C TRP A 97 -9.79 -6.80 -6.79
N TYR A 98 -8.90 -7.51 -6.11
CA TYR A 98 -9.18 -8.09 -4.80
C TYR A 98 -9.44 -7.02 -3.73
N LEU A 99 -8.62 -5.96 -3.69
CA LEU A 99 -8.84 -4.84 -2.77
C LEU A 99 -10.17 -4.13 -3.03
N HIS A 100 -10.56 -4.00 -4.30
CA HIS A 100 -11.85 -3.43 -4.66
C HIS A 100 -13.00 -4.30 -4.16
N ILE A 101 -12.91 -5.63 -4.29
CA ILE A 101 -13.91 -6.55 -3.74
C ILE A 101 -14.01 -6.41 -2.22
N LEU A 102 -12.88 -6.40 -1.51
CA LEU A 102 -12.87 -6.22 -0.06
C LEU A 102 -13.55 -4.90 0.35
N ALA A 103 -13.25 -3.82 -0.37
CA ALA A 103 -13.89 -2.53 -0.11
C ALA A 103 -15.39 -2.54 -0.42
N SER A 104 -15.83 -3.29 -1.43
CA SER A 104 -17.25 -3.39 -1.79
C SER A 104 -18.07 -4.23 -0.79
N THR A 105 -17.44 -5.19 -0.11
CA THR A 105 -18.11 -6.06 0.89
C THR A 105 -18.18 -5.44 2.28
N ASP A 106 -17.36 -4.41 2.55
CA ASP A 106 -17.33 -3.68 3.83
C ASP A 106 -18.37 -2.52 3.88
N ASN A 107 -19.23 -2.39 2.85
CA ASN A 107 -20.20 -1.30 2.68
C ASN A 107 -21.64 -1.84 2.65
#